data_AF-A0A182S8F5-F1
#
_entry.id   AF-A0A182S8F5-F1
#
_cell.length_a   1.000
_cell.length_b   1.000
_cell.length_c   1.000
_cell.angle_alpha   90.00
_cell.angle_beta   90.00
_cell.angle_gamma   90.00
#
_symmetry.space_group_name_H-M   'P 1'
#
loop_
_entity.id
_entity.type
_entity.pdbx_description
1 polymer ?
#
loop_
_entity_poly.entity_id
_entity_poly.type
_entity_poly.pdbx_seq_one_letter_code
_entity_poly.pdbx_strand_id
1 'polypeptide(L)'
;MKEQRPEAFEQYKQAGVVAGEQGSGLITLMKESFDRALVTMKTRFESEQDRIGAVKDAVFESLKGCCDPATAEPYCVVTHGDCWINNLIYSHNENNVATGVILTDWQSSRYASPILDLCYFFFISAGEQFRREHMDSLLHAYHASLADFLTRIGGDASRQFPLTTLLRLMKPFRDLLGS
;
A
#
# COMPACT_ATOMS: atom_id res chain seq x y z
N MET A 1 -6.30 -19.98 -0.68
CA MET A 1 -5.24 -19.02 -1.08
C MET A 1 -4.75 -19.26 -2.50
N LYS A 2 -3.99 -18.32 -3.10
CA LYS A 2 -3.51 -18.36 -4.50
C LYS A 2 -2.97 -19.73 -4.94
N GLU A 3 -2.20 -20.39 -4.09
CA GLU A 3 -1.65 -21.73 -4.37
C GLU A 3 -2.68 -22.87 -4.23
N GLN A 4 -3.67 -22.69 -3.36
CA GLN A 4 -4.74 -23.68 -3.11
C GLN A 4 -5.83 -23.63 -4.19
N ARG A 5 -5.99 -22.48 -4.89
CA ARG A 5 -6.98 -22.27 -5.96
C ARG A 5 -6.40 -21.37 -7.07
N PRO A 6 -5.41 -21.86 -7.82
CA PRO A 6 -4.69 -21.05 -8.82
C PRO A 6 -5.63 -20.52 -9.91
N GLU A 7 -6.54 -21.35 -10.42
CA GLU A 7 -7.48 -20.97 -11.49
C GLU A 7 -8.39 -19.80 -11.10
N ALA A 8 -8.84 -19.75 -9.84
CA ALA A 8 -9.65 -18.64 -9.33
C ALA A 8 -8.87 -17.33 -9.20
N PHE A 9 -7.53 -17.39 -9.13
CA PHE A 9 -6.65 -16.24 -9.02
C PHE A 9 -6.12 -15.74 -10.36
N GLU A 10 -6.04 -16.60 -11.39
CA GLU A 10 -5.56 -16.21 -12.72
C GLU A 10 -6.36 -15.05 -13.32
N GLN A 11 -7.69 -15.02 -13.11
CA GLN A 11 -8.54 -13.92 -13.56
C GLN A 11 -8.10 -12.56 -13.00
N TYR A 12 -7.54 -12.53 -11.79
CA TYR A 12 -7.13 -11.27 -11.15
C TYR A 12 -5.76 -10.80 -11.62
N LYS A 13 -4.92 -11.68 -12.20
CA LYS A 13 -3.59 -11.31 -12.70
C LYS A 13 -3.65 -10.44 -13.95
N GLN A 14 -4.77 -10.47 -14.67
CA GLN A 14 -4.97 -9.63 -15.85
C GLN A 14 -5.18 -8.17 -15.41
N ALA A 15 -4.33 -7.27 -15.93
CA ALA A 15 -4.50 -5.84 -15.74
C ALA A 15 -5.92 -5.44 -16.19
N GLY A 16 -6.70 -4.82 -15.31
CA GLY A 16 -8.04 -4.33 -15.63
C GLY A 16 -9.23 -5.11 -15.07
N VAL A 17 -9.04 -6.30 -14.46
CA VAL A 17 -10.19 -7.15 -14.06
C VAL A 17 -10.86 -6.71 -12.76
N VAL A 18 -10.16 -6.02 -11.87
CA VAL A 18 -10.74 -5.55 -10.59
C VAL A 18 -11.07 -4.05 -10.62
N ALA A 19 -10.32 -3.29 -11.41
CA ALA A 19 -10.64 -1.94 -11.89
C ALA A 19 -9.94 -1.81 -13.24
N GLY A 20 -10.63 -1.33 -14.29
CA GLY A 20 -10.22 -1.35 -15.70
C GLY A 20 -8.78 -0.93 -16.00
N GLU A 21 -8.37 -1.03 -17.28
CA GLU A 21 -7.01 -0.73 -17.81
C GLU A 21 -6.39 0.64 -17.40
N GLN A 22 -7.11 1.47 -16.63
CA GLN A 22 -6.72 2.78 -16.11
C GLN A 22 -5.73 2.77 -14.93
N GLY A 23 -5.28 1.62 -14.41
CA GLY A 23 -4.33 1.57 -13.30
C GLY A 23 -3.04 2.36 -13.53
N SER A 24 -2.55 2.41 -14.77
CA SER A 24 -1.40 3.22 -15.20
C SER A 24 -1.77 4.69 -15.47
N GLY A 25 -2.99 4.93 -15.97
CA GLY A 25 -3.52 6.26 -16.26
C GLY A 25 -3.71 7.11 -15.00
N LEU A 26 -4.22 6.52 -13.92
CA LEU A 26 -4.40 7.22 -12.65
C LEU A 26 -3.07 7.64 -12.02
N ILE A 27 -2.07 6.76 -11.99
CA ILE A 27 -0.74 7.09 -11.45
C ILE A 27 -0.10 8.21 -12.27
N THR A 28 -0.23 8.15 -13.60
CA THR A 28 0.25 9.20 -14.50
C THR A 28 -0.45 10.53 -14.23
N LEU A 29 -1.78 10.51 -14.11
CA LEU A 29 -2.57 11.70 -13.80
C LEU A 29 -2.23 12.30 -12.43
N MET A 30 -1.99 11.46 -11.42
CA MET A 30 -1.53 11.90 -10.10
C MET A 30 -0.15 12.54 -10.18
N LYS A 31 0.78 11.94 -10.95
CA LYS A 31 2.12 12.49 -11.15
C LYS A 31 2.07 13.87 -11.81
N GLU A 32 1.31 14.01 -12.89
CA GLU A 32 1.13 15.28 -13.59
C GLU A 32 0.43 16.34 -12.72
N SER A 33 -0.54 15.93 -11.92
CA SER A 33 -1.22 16.85 -10.99
C SER A 33 -0.28 17.34 -9.91
N PHE A 34 0.62 16.48 -9.41
CA PHE A 34 1.67 16.85 -8.48
C PHE A 34 2.66 17.83 -9.13
N ASP A 35 3.04 17.59 -10.38
CA ASP A 35 3.93 18.49 -11.13
C ASP A 35 3.33 19.88 -11.30
N ARG A 36 2.03 19.96 -11.65
CA ARG A 36 1.31 21.24 -11.72
C ARG A 36 1.30 21.95 -10.37
N ALA A 37 1.00 21.24 -9.29
CA ALA A 37 0.98 21.81 -7.93
C ALA A 37 2.37 22.30 -7.50
N LEU A 38 3.43 21.55 -7.82
CA LEU A 38 4.80 21.92 -7.50
C LEU A 38 5.21 23.22 -8.22
N VAL A 39 4.84 23.37 -9.49
CA VAL A 39 5.06 24.62 -10.25
C VAL A 39 4.31 25.80 -9.62
N THR A 40 3.05 25.61 -9.23
CA THR A 40 2.25 26.67 -8.60
C THR A 40 2.81 27.09 -7.23
N MET A 41 3.37 26.14 -6.46
CA MET A 41 3.93 26.41 -5.13
C MET A 41 5.41 26.82 -5.15
N LYS A 42 5.98 27.10 -6.32
CA LYS A 42 7.42 27.39 -6.48
C LYS A 42 7.94 28.52 -5.61
N THR A 43 7.15 29.58 -5.46
CA THR A 43 7.52 30.74 -4.64
C THR A 43 7.55 30.46 -3.14
N ARG A 44 6.92 29.36 -2.68
CA ARG A 44 6.83 28.99 -1.26
C ARG A 44 7.93 28.01 -0.82
N PHE A 45 8.50 27.26 -1.76
CA PHE A 45 9.44 26.16 -1.48
C PHE A 45 10.64 26.20 -2.43
N GLU A 46 11.11 27.40 -2.79
CA GLU A 46 12.10 27.59 -3.85
C GLU A 46 13.39 26.80 -3.61
N SER A 47 13.88 26.75 -2.37
CA SER A 47 15.08 25.98 -1.99
C SER A 47 14.86 24.47 -1.92
N GLU A 48 13.60 24.01 -1.88
CA GLU A 48 13.22 22.62 -1.67
C GLU A 48 12.58 21.99 -2.91
N GLN A 49 12.35 22.76 -3.98
CA GLN A 49 11.76 22.31 -5.25
C GLN A 49 12.44 21.04 -5.78
N ASP A 50 13.77 21.05 -5.89
CA ASP A 50 14.53 19.93 -6.42
C ASP A 50 14.40 18.69 -5.52
N ARG A 51 14.41 18.89 -4.20
CA ARG A 51 14.23 17.81 -3.23
C ARG A 51 12.83 17.23 -3.30
N ILE A 52 11.79 18.06 -3.36
CA ILE A 52 10.39 17.62 -3.47
C ILE A 52 10.19 16.89 -4.80
N GLY A 53 10.75 17.40 -5.90
CA GLY A 53 10.73 16.75 -7.21
C GLY A 53 11.37 15.38 -7.19
N ALA A 54 12.58 15.25 -6.61
CA ALA A 54 13.28 13.98 -6.48
C ALA A 54 12.52 12.97 -5.61
N VAL A 55 11.98 13.40 -4.47
CA VAL A 55 11.15 12.54 -3.61
C VAL A 55 9.89 12.10 -4.33
N LYS A 56 9.20 13.02 -5.03
CA LYS A 56 8.03 12.72 -5.86
C LYS A 56 8.39 11.63 -6.87
N ASP A 57 9.42 11.83 -7.68
CA ASP A 57 9.79 10.86 -8.72
C ASP A 57 10.15 9.48 -8.14
N ALA A 58 10.89 9.44 -7.03
CA ALA A 58 11.24 8.18 -6.37
C ALA A 58 10.02 7.45 -5.77
N VAL A 59 9.07 8.19 -5.18
CA VAL A 59 7.81 7.62 -4.67
C VAL A 59 6.97 7.06 -5.81
N PHE A 60 6.78 7.82 -6.90
CA PHE A 60 6.00 7.37 -8.04
C PHE A 60 6.61 6.15 -8.74
N GLU A 61 7.95 6.08 -8.84
CA GLU A 61 8.62 4.90 -9.39
C GLU A 61 8.43 3.66 -8.48
N SER A 62 8.55 3.85 -7.16
CA SER A 62 8.31 2.79 -6.18
C SER A 62 6.86 2.28 -6.22
N LEU A 63 5.88 3.18 -6.35
CA LEU A 63 4.47 2.84 -6.49
C LEU A 63 4.18 2.12 -7.81
N LYS A 64 4.82 2.53 -8.90
CA LYS A 64 4.70 1.87 -10.20
C LYS A 64 5.18 0.43 -10.14
N GLY A 65 6.34 0.18 -9.53
CA GLY A 65 6.83 -1.17 -9.27
C GLY A 65 5.85 -1.99 -8.43
N CYS A 66 5.27 -1.41 -7.39
CA CYS A 66 4.25 -2.10 -6.59
C CYS A 66 2.99 -2.48 -7.39
N CYS A 67 2.63 -1.67 -8.39
CA CYS A 67 1.46 -1.89 -9.24
C CYS A 67 1.72 -2.82 -10.43
N ASP A 68 2.98 -3.18 -10.72
CA ASP A 68 3.33 -4.06 -11.83
C ASP A 68 3.52 -5.50 -11.33
N PRO A 69 2.59 -6.44 -11.66
CA PRO A 69 2.71 -7.83 -11.26
C PRO A 69 4.03 -8.48 -11.71
N ALA A 70 4.60 -8.06 -12.85
CA ALA A 70 5.86 -8.62 -13.34
C ALA A 70 7.04 -8.36 -12.38
N THR A 71 6.95 -7.30 -11.57
CA THR A 71 7.99 -6.94 -10.60
C THR A 71 7.63 -7.27 -9.15
N ALA A 72 6.33 -7.40 -8.85
CA ALA A 72 5.82 -7.64 -7.50
C ALA A 72 5.55 -9.12 -7.17
N GLU A 73 5.43 -9.99 -8.18
CA GLU A 73 5.40 -11.45 -7.98
C GLU A 73 6.71 -11.94 -7.31
N PRO A 74 6.68 -12.98 -6.45
CA PRO A 74 5.57 -13.92 -6.22
C PRO A 74 4.50 -13.44 -5.21
N TYR A 75 4.68 -12.24 -4.64
CA TYR A 75 3.95 -11.78 -3.45
C TYR A 75 2.68 -10.99 -3.74
N CYS A 76 2.29 -10.88 -5.00
CA CYS A 76 1.09 -10.15 -5.38
C CYS A 76 -0.18 -10.74 -4.73
N VAL A 77 -1.06 -9.83 -4.32
CA VAL A 77 -2.38 -10.09 -3.76
C VAL A 77 -3.41 -9.18 -4.43
N VAL A 78 -4.69 -9.44 -4.20
CA VAL A 78 -5.73 -8.45 -4.52
C VAL A 78 -5.68 -7.38 -3.43
N THR A 79 -5.15 -6.22 -3.77
CA THR A 79 -5.07 -5.05 -2.91
C THR A 79 -6.36 -4.23 -3.00
N HIS A 80 -6.69 -3.51 -1.94
CA HIS A 80 -7.77 -2.54 -1.94
C HIS A 80 -7.50 -1.39 -2.93
N GLY A 81 -6.24 -0.91 -2.99
CA GLY A 81 -5.77 0.11 -3.92
C GLY A 81 -6.08 1.55 -3.52
N ASP A 82 -7.02 1.77 -2.60
CA ASP A 82 -7.30 3.06 -1.96
C ASP A 82 -7.52 2.89 -0.44
N CYS A 83 -6.57 2.24 0.23
CA CYS A 83 -6.68 1.86 1.65
C CYS A 83 -6.25 2.99 2.59
N TRP A 84 -7.12 3.96 2.85
CA TRP A 84 -6.90 5.08 3.77
C TRP A 84 -8.06 5.20 4.76
N ILE A 85 -7.84 5.91 5.87
CA ILE A 85 -8.76 5.93 7.03
C ILE A 85 -10.23 6.24 6.68
N ASN A 86 -10.50 7.02 5.63
CA ASN A 86 -11.87 7.35 5.24
C ASN A 86 -12.64 6.19 4.60
N ASN A 87 -11.93 5.18 4.11
CA ASN A 87 -12.50 3.96 3.54
C ASN A 87 -12.59 2.82 4.57
N LEU A 88 -12.35 3.12 5.85
CA LEU A 88 -12.46 2.17 6.96
C LEU A 88 -13.63 2.58 7.87
N ILE A 89 -14.60 1.68 8.03
CA ILE A 89 -15.72 1.85 8.95
C ILE A 89 -15.49 0.96 10.16
N TYR A 90 -15.49 1.57 11.34
CA TYR A 90 -15.28 0.87 12.61
C TYR A 90 -16.61 0.63 13.33
N SER A 91 -16.77 -0.57 13.89
CA SER A 91 -17.80 -0.82 14.91
C SER A 91 -17.22 -0.59 16.30
N HIS A 92 -18.03 -0.05 17.21
CA HIS A 92 -17.60 0.30 18.57
C HIS A 92 -18.49 -0.39 19.60
N ASN A 93 -17.91 -0.78 20.74
CA ASN A 93 -18.68 -1.22 21.90
C ASN A 93 -19.20 -0.03 22.74
N GLU A 94 -19.88 -0.33 23.83
CA GLU A 94 -20.44 0.66 24.77
C GLU A 94 -19.38 1.62 25.36
N ASN A 95 -18.10 1.20 25.41
CA ASN A 95 -16.98 2.01 25.89
C ASN A 95 -16.26 2.77 24.76
N ASN A 96 -16.86 2.86 23.58
CA ASN A 96 -16.30 3.47 22.37
C ASN A 96 -14.99 2.82 21.86
N VAL A 97 -14.70 1.59 22.27
CA VAL A 97 -13.53 0.84 21.79
C VAL A 97 -13.88 0.15 20.48
N ALA A 98 -13.02 0.29 19.46
CA ALA A 98 -13.21 -0.35 18.16
C ALA A 98 -13.18 -1.88 18.32
N THR A 99 -14.23 -2.55 17.86
CA THR A 99 -14.41 -4.01 17.94
C THR A 99 -14.34 -4.71 16.59
N GLY A 100 -14.42 -3.96 15.50
CA GLY A 100 -14.37 -4.49 14.15
C GLY A 100 -14.12 -3.39 13.13
N VAL A 101 -13.71 -3.79 11.93
CA VAL A 101 -13.44 -2.89 10.81
C VAL A 101 -13.98 -3.51 9.53
N ILE A 102 -14.57 -2.68 8.68
CA ILE A 102 -14.98 -3.04 7.32
C ILE A 102 -14.36 -2.03 6.36
N LEU A 103 -13.79 -2.52 5.27
CA LEU A 103 -13.27 -1.70 4.19
C LEU A 103 -14.36 -1.44 3.15
N THR A 104 -14.46 -0.21 2.68
CA THR A 104 -15.41 0.24 1.66
C THR A 104 -14.68 0.86 0.46
N ASP A 105 -15.39 1.02 -0.65
CA ASP A 105 -14.87 1.66 -1.87
C ASP A 105 -13.72 0.90 -2.56
N TRP A 106 -14.06 -0.27 -3.08
CA TRP A 106 -13.13 -1.19 -3.77
C TRP A 106 -12.87 -0.79 -5.24
N GLN A 107 -13.21 0.42 -5.66
CA GLN A 107 -13.13 0.85 -7.06
C GLN A 107 -11.69 0.91 -7.61
N SER A 108 -10.69 0.95 -6.73
CA SER A 108 -9.26 1.01 -7.08
C SER A 108 -8.55 -0.33 -6.94
N SER A 109 -9.30 -1.38 -6.59
CA SER A 109 -8.74 -2.69 -6.29
C SER A 109 -8.08 -3.33 -7.50
N ARG A 110 -6.98 -4.03 -7.25
CA ARG A 110 -6.09 -4.53 -8.31
C ARG A 110 -5.21 -5.65 -7.77
N TYR A 111 -4.61 -6.39 -8.69
CA TYR A 111 -3.61 -7.39 -8.34
C TYR A 111 -2.23 -6.74 -8.33
N ALA A 112 -1.65 -6.60 -7.14
CA ALA A 112 -0.45 -5.79 -6.91
C ALA A 112 0.28 -6.25 -5.65
N SER A 113 1.43 -5.63 -5.37
CA SER A 113 2.16 -5.83 -4.11
C SER A 113 1.31 -5.42 -2.91
N PRO A 114 1.27 -6.20 -1.81
CA PRO A 114 0.56 -5.83 -0.57
C PRO A 114 1.13 -4.55 0.07
N ILE A 115 2.36 -4.16 -0.32
CA ILE A 115 3.00 -2.93 0.12
C ILE A 115 2.22 -1.69 -0.32
N LEU A 116 1.47 -1.76 -1.43
CA LEU A 116 0.67 -0.64 -1.91
C LEU A 116 -0.32 -0.16 -0.85
N ASP A 117 -1.13 -1.06 -0.30
CA ASP A 117 -2.12 -0.71 0.74
C ASP A 117 -1.45 -0.28 2.04
N LEU A 118 -0.36 -0.92 2.45
CA LEU A 118 0.36 -0.58 3.68
C LEU A 118 0.99 0.81 3.61
N CYS A 119 1.68 1.12 2.51
CA CYS A 119 2.26 2.43 2.30
C CYS A 119 1.16 3.50 2.24
N TYR A 120 0.11 3.25 1.46
CA TYR A 120 -0.98 4.20 1.36
C TYR A 120 -1.62 4.47 2.73
N PHE A 121 -1.92 3.42 3.49
CA PHE A 121 -2.49 3.56 4.83
C PHE A 121 -1.57 4.35 5.78
N PHE A 122 -0.32 3.92 5.96
CA PHE A 122 0.57 4.56 6.93
C PHE A 122 0.93 5.99 6.54
N PHE A 123 1.25 6.25 5.27
CA PHE A 123 1.77 7.56 4.88
C PHE A 123 0.68 8.61 4.70
N ILE A 124 -0.55 8.20 4.35
CA ILE A 124 -1.68 9.12 4.20
C ILE A 124 -2.46 9.27 5.51
N SER A 125 -2.57 8.21 6.32
CA SER A 125 -3.46 8.22 7.49
C SER A 125 -2.74 8.44 8.83
N ALA A 126 -1.42 8.26 8.90
CA ALA A 126 -0.65 8.51 10.13
C ALA A 126 0.24 9.73 10.02
N GLY A 127 0.44 10.44 11.14
CA GLY A 127 1.39 11.56 11.21
C GLY A 127 2.85 11.10 11.13
N GLU A 128 3.75 11.99 10.70
CA GLU A 128 5.18 11.68 10.55
C GLU A 128 5.83 11.17 11.84
N GLN A 129 5.62 11.88 12.96
CA GLN A 129 6.17 11.50 14.26
C GLN A 129 5.72 10.10 14.68
N PHE A 130 4.41 9.82 14.57
CA PHE A 130 3.86 8.52 14.90
C PHE A 130 4.48 7.40 14.06
N ARG A 131 4.69 7.63 12.75
CA ARG A 131 5.38 6.66 11.90
C ARG A 131 6.81 6.42 12.37
N ARG A 132 7.59 7.48 12.64
CA ARG A 132 8.98 7.35 13.12
C ARG A 132 9.07 6.53 14.41
N GLU A 133 8.12 6.72 15.32
CA GLU A 133 8.12 6.06 16.63
C GLU A 133 7.57 4.62 16.58
N HIS A 134 6.64 4.33 15.66
CA HIS A 134 5.86 3.09 15.73
C HIS A 134 5.86 2.23 14.46
N MET A 135 6.50 2.65 13.35
CA MET A 135 6.47 1.90 12.07
C MET A 135 6.90 0.45 12.24
N ASP A 136 8.00 0.19 12.96
CA ASP A 136 8.47 -1.18 13.18
C ASP A 136 7.44 -1.99 13.96
N SER A 137 6.87 -1.45 15.03
CA SER A 137 5.83 -2.14 15.82
C SER A 137 4.58 -2.42 14.99
N LEU A 138 4.16 -1.48 14.14
CA LEU A 138 3.00 -1.62 13.26
C LEU A 138 3.22 -2.71 12.19
N LEU A 139 4.40 -2.76 11.57
CA LEU A 139 4.74 -3.78 10.58
C LEU A 139 4.81 -5.18 11.22
N HIS A 140 5.35 -5.29 12.44
CA HIS A 140 5.34 -6.54 13.19
C HIS A 140 3.92 -6.96 13.59
N ALA A 141 3.09 -6.01 14.04
CA ALA A 141 1.69 -6.29 14.39
C ALA A 141 0.87 -6.74 13.17
N TYR A 142 1.07 -6.09 12.01
CA TYR A 142 0.47 -6.49 10.74
C TYR A 142 0.90 -7.91 10.37
N HIS A 143 2.21 -8.19 10.38
CA HIS A 143 2.74 -9.50 10.01
C HIS A 143 2.28 -10.60 10.97
N ALA A 144 2.26 -10.35 12.27
CA ALA A 144 1.76 -11.30 13.26
C ALA A 144 0.28 -11.63 13.04
N SER A 145 -0.54 -10.61 12.75
CA SER A 145 -1.97 -10.79 12.45
C SER A 145 -2.17 -11.56 11.15
N LEU A 146 -1.38 -11.26 10.12
CA LEU A 146 -1.36 -12.02 8.87
C LEU A 146 -0.95 -13.47 9.13
N ALA A 147 0.10 -13.72 9.91
CA ALA A 147 0.58 -15.06 10.19
C ALA A 147 -0.45 -15.91 10.92
N ASP A 148 -1.08 -15.38 11.98
CA ASP A 148 -2.17 -16.05 12.68
C ASP A 148 -3.34 -16.37 11.73
N PHE A 149 -3.74 -15.40 10.89
CA PHE A 149 -4.78 -15.62 9.90
C PHE A 149 -4.42 -16.72 8.90
N LEU A 150 -3.21 -16.68 8.32
CA LEU A 150 -2.73 -17.69 7.37
C LEU A 150 -2.74 -19.08 8.02
N THR A 151 -2.22 -19.22 9.24
CA THR A 151 -2.25 -20.49 9.98
C THR A 151 -3.66 -21.03 10.17
N ARG A 152 -4.63 -20.19 10.55
CA ARG A 152 -6.04 -20.60 10.74
C ARG A 152 -6.68 -21.15 9.46
N ILE A 153 -6.24 -20.69 8.29
CA ILE A 153 -6.73 -21.16 6.98
C ILE A 153 -5.81 -22.20 6.32
N GLY A 154 -4.89 -22.80 7.08
CA GLY A 154 -3.99 -23.87 6.61
C GLY A 154 -2.83 -23.38 5.74
N GLY A 155 -2.45 -22.12 5.88
CA GLY A 155 -1.27 -21.50 5.24
C GLY A 155 -0.07 -21.38 6.17
N ASP A 156 1.00 -20.79 5.64
CA ASP A 156 2.27 -20.58 6.33
C ASP A 156 2.91 -19.26 5.89
N ALA A 157 2.93 -18.28 6.79
CA ALA A 157 3.51 -16.97 6.54
C ALA A 157 5.02 -17.02 6.26
N SER A 158 5.75 -17.96 6.87
CA SER A 158 7.20 -18.07 6.69
C SER A 158 7.58 -18.48 5.27
N ARG A 159 6.66 -19.15 4.57
CA ARG A 159 6.82 -19.53 3.16
C ARG A 159 6.14 -18.53 2.22
N GLN A 160 4.93 -18.09 2.55
CA GLN A 160 4.09 -17.31 1.64
C GLN A 160 4.42 -15.82 1.65
N PHE A 161 4.67 -15.23 2.82
CA PHE A 161 5.06 -13.84 2.95
C PHE A 161 5.87 -13.60 4.24
N PRO A 162 7.17 -13.92 4.23
CA PRO A 162 8.01 -13.80 5.42
C PRO A 162 8.11 -12.36 5.92
N LEU A 163 8.29 -12.16 7.23
CA LEU A 163 8.50 -10.83 7.81
C LEU A 163 9.71 -10.13 7.18
N THR A 164 10.79 -10.87 6.92
CA THR A 164 11.97 -10.35 6.23
C THR A 164 11.66 -9.82 4.83
N THR A 165 10.73 -10.45 4.12
CA THR A 165 10.22 -9.95 2.84
C THR A 165 9.41 -8.68 3.02
N LEU A 166 8.48 -8.64 3.99
CA LEU A 166 7.71 -7.41 4.29
C LEU A 166 8.65 -6.24 4.58
N LEU A 167 9.61 -6.41 5.49
CA LEU A 167 10.56 -5.36 5.87
C LEU A 167 11.44 -4.93 4.69
N ARG A 168 11.90 -5.88 3.88
CA ARG A 168 12.69 -5.60 2.66
C ARG A 168 11.91 -4.78 1.65
N LEU A 169 10.64 -5.12 1.41
CA LEU A 169 9.81 -4.43 0.43
C LEU A 169 9.32 -3.05 0.94
N MET A 170 9.17 -2.87 2.26
CA MET A 170 8.85 -1.57 2.86
C MET A 170 10.04 -0.60 2.89
N LYS A 171 11.28 -1.11 2.85
CA LYS A 171 12.50 -0.32 3.02
C LYS A 171 12.60 0.91 2.11
N PRO A 172 12.33 0.84 0.78
CA PRO A 172 12.44 2.01 -0.08
C PRO A 172 11.52 3.16 0.35
N PHE A 173 10.30 2.84 0.79
CA PHE A 173 9.33 3.84 1.25
C PHE A 173 9.74 4.44 2.60
N ARG A 174 10.31 3.61 3.48
CA ARG A 174 10.86 4.06 4.77
C ARG A 174 12.01 5.04 4.59
N ASP A 175 12.95 4.69 3.73
CA ASP A 175 14.13 5.51 3.43
C ASP A 175 13.71 6.85 2.78
N LEU A 176 12.71 6.83 1.88
CA LEU A 176 12.20 8.03 1.20
C LEU A 176 11.41 8.97 2.13
N LEU A 177 10.69 8.42 3.10
CA LEU A 177 9.73 9.16 3.92
C LEU A 177 10.21 9.34 5.37
N GLY A 178 11.46 8.95 5.65
CA GLY A 178 12.15 9.20 6.90
C GLY A 178 11.59 8.45 8.10
N SER A 179 11.05 7.23 7.92
CA SER A 179 10.40 6.45 8.99
C SER A 179 11.07 5.12 9.27
#